data_AF-A0AAJ1QUT1-F1
#
_entry.id   AF-A0AAJ1QUT1-F1
#
_cell.length_a   1.000
_cell.length_b   1.000
_cell.length_c   1.000
_cell.angle_alpha   90.00
_cell.angle_beta   90.00
_cell.angle_gamma   90.00
#
_symmetry.space_group_name_H-M   'P 1'
#
loop_
_entity.id
_entity.type
_entity.pdbx_description
1 polymer ?
#
loop_
_entity_poly.entity_id
_entity_poly.type
_entity_poly.pdbx_seq_one_letter_code
_entity_poly.pdbx_strand_id
1 'polypeptide(L)'
;MKNFILLIILLFAFTAQAQYGNGSSRQRQNQMPQTEQKAPDPDFNVERYIGIVNYDIEKAAKKSSVKLSSTEGQEFSRVLTKYNKDIKDITRINTFVLRSTKDMVENYQKTVMKTGDNSSQKKVMTTMSENLKPISEILKKEDRELDKTIKALLSEKQYKKWIKYNRKIYKVFPKEEE
;
A
#
# COMPACT_ATOMS: atom_id res chain seq x y z
N MET A 1 13.10 -55.97 -21.11
CA MET A 1 13.32 -54.53 -21.40
C MET A 1 13.66 -54.32 -22.87
N LYS A 2 12.65 -54.29 -23.75
CA LYS A 2 12.84 -53.98 -25.18
C LYS A 2 11.65 -53.24 -25.81
N ASN A 3 10.68 -52.83 -24.99
CA ASN A 3 9.45 -52.17 -25.44
C ASN A 3 9.29 -50.74 -24.89
N PHE A 4 10.31 -50.21 -24.19
CA PHE A 4 10.32 -48.82 -23.70
C PHE A 4 11.09 -47.85 -24.61
N ILE A 5 11.81 -48.35 -25.61
CA ILE A 5 12.63 -47.52 -26.52
C ILE A 5 11.73 -46.79 -27.54
N LEU A 6 10.61 -47.39 -27.95
CA LEU A 6 9.67 -46.79 -28.90
C LEU A 6 8.88 -45.60 -28.32
N LEU A 7 8.75 -45.50 -26.99
CA LEU A 7 7.98 -44.44 -26.34
C LEU A 7 8.80 -43.15 -26.14
N ILE A 8 10.13 -43.26 -26.12
CA ILE A 8 11.04 -42.11 -26.00
C ILE A 8 11.20 -41.37 -27.34
N ILE A 9 11.13 -42.08 -28.47
CA ILE A 9 11.28 -41.49 -29.81
C ILE A 9 10.06 -40.62 -30.17
N LEU A 10 8.88 -40.89 -29.62
CA LEU A 10 7.66 -40.13 -29.90
C LEU A 10 7.61 -38.76 -29.19
N LEU A 11 8.40 -38.56 -28.13
CA LEU A 11 8.42 -37.31 -27.34
C LEU A 11 9.35 -36.22 -27.91
N PHE A 12 10.22 -36.54 -28.88
CA PHE A 12 11.14 -35.57 -29.50
C PHE A 12 10.65 -34.98 -30.83
N ALA A 13 9.49 -35.43 -31.34
CA ALA A 13 8.98 -34.97 -32.64
C ALA A 13 8.31 -33.59 -32.62
N PHE A 14 8.21 -32.92 -31.46
CA PHE A 14 7.53 -31.62 -31.32
C PHE A 14 8.45 -30.41 -31.07
N THR A 15 9.79 -30.54 -31.16
CA THR A 15 10.70 -29.39 -31.03
C THR A 15 11.21 -28.83 -32.36
N ALA A 16 10.72 -29.31 -33.50
CA ALA A 16 11.05 -28.75 -34.80
C ALA A 16 9.82 -28.02 -35.33
N GLN A 17 9.72 -26.72 -35.03
CA GLN A 17 9.15 -25.62 -35.85
C GLN A 17 8.96 -24.37 -34.96
N ALA A 18 10.06 -23.72 -34.59
CA ALA A 18 10.06 -22.30 -34.17
C ALA A 18 11.42 -21.64 -34.43
N GLN A 19 12.07 -21.98 -35.54
CA GLN A 19 13.15 -21.18 -36.13
C GLN A 19 12.86 -20.97 -37.62
N TYR A 20 11.65 -20.47 -37.91
CA TYR A 20 11.39 -19.78 -39.17
C TYR A 20 11.37 -18.28 -38.86
N GLY A 21 12.55 -17.68 -38.99
CA GLY A 21 12.79 -16.27 -38.73
C GLY A 21 14.01 -15.81 -39.51
N ASN A 22 13.93 -16.06 -40.82
CA ASN A 22 14.69 -15.48 -41.92
C ASN A 22 15.72 -14.41 -41.53
N GLY A 23 17.00 -14.74 -41.68
CA GLY A 23 18.08 -13.76 -41.73
C GLY A 23 17.79 -12.75 -42.84
N SER A 24 17.25 -11.60 -42.46
CA SER A 24 17.04 -10.48 -43.35
C SER A 24 17.06 -9.21 -42.52
N SER A 25 18.05 -8.39 -42.83
CA SER A 25 18.10 -6.97 -42.52
C SER A 25 18.23 -6.61 -41.04
N ARG A 26 19.49 -6.42 -40.64
CA ARG A 26 19.91 -5.29 -39.80
C ARG A 26 19.45 -3.97 -40.45
N GLN A 27 18.15 -3.70 -40.46
CA GLN A 27 17.69 -2.32 -40.51
C GLN A 27 17.85 -1.82 -39.08
N ARG A 28 18.93 -1.06 -38.87
CA ARG A 28 18.96 -0.03 -37.84
C ARG A 28 17.78 0.89 -38.13
N GLN A 29 16.61 0.52 -37.62
CA GLN A 29 15.51 1.44 -37.51
C GLN A 29 16.06 2.58 -36.67
N ASN A 30 16.16 3.76 -37.28
CA ASN A 30 16.38 5.00 -36.56
C ASN A 30 15.45 4.98 -35.35
N GLN A 31 15.98 4.62 -34.18
CA GLN A 31 15.36 5.00 -32.93
C GLN A 31 15.41 6.52 -32.99
N MET A 32 14.27 7.13 -33.34
CA MET A 32 14.04 8.53 -33.01
C MET A 32 14.50 8.67 -31.56
N PRO A 33 15.36 9.66 -31.24
CA PRO A 33 15.73 9.89 -29.86
C PRO A 33 14.43 10.04 -29.09
N GLN A 34 14.08 9.02 -28.31
CA GLN A 34 12.96 9.12 -27.39
C GLN A 34 13.40 10.23 -26.45
N THR A 35 12.69 11.36 -26.47
CA THR A 35 12.86 12.39 -25.45
C THR A 35 12.82 11.66 -24.12
N GLU A 36 13.93 11.65 -23.38
CA GLU A 36 14.01 11.00 -22.08
C GLU A 36 12.92 11.63 -21.21
N GLN A 37 11.82 10.92 -21.01
CA GLN A 37 10.80 11.34 -20.08
C GLN A 37 11.44 11.25 -18.70
N LYS A 38 11.79 12.42 -18.15
CA LYS A 38 12.30 12.51 -16.80
C LYS A 38 11.31 11.82 -15.86
N ALA A 39 11.80 10.84 -15.11
CA ALA A 39 10.99 10.19 -14.10
C ALA A 39 10.42 11.25 -13.13
N PRO A 40 9.16 11.09 -12.68
CA PRO A 40 8.56 12.04 -11.75
C PRO A 40 9.38 12.13 -10.47
N ASP A 41 9.38 13.30 -9.85
CA ASP A 41 10.02 13.46 -8.54
C ASP A 41 9.37 12.51 -7.51
N PRO A 42 10.14 11.99 -6.55
CA PRO A 42 9.58 11.13 -5.52
C PRO A 42 8.53 11.86 -4.68
N ASP A 43 7.41 11.19 -4.39
CA ASP A 43 6.37 11.66 -3.46
C ASP A 43 6.13 10.59 -2.40
N PHE A 44 6.91 10.63 -1.32
CA PHE A 44 6.77 9.68 -0.23
C PHE A 44 5.61 10.09 0.68
N ASN A 45 4.57 9.26 0.69
CA ASN A 45 3.41 9.48 1.55
C ASN A 45 3.63 8.87 2.95
N VAL A 46 4.25 9.65 3.83
CA VAL A 46 4.54 9.26 5.22
C VAL A 46 3.27 8.94 6.03
N GLU A 47 2.18 9.67 5.80
CA GLU A 47 0.91 9.47 6.49
C GLU A 47 0.32 8.09 6.18
N ARG A 48 0.31 7.72 4.90
CA ARG A 48 -0.12 6.40 4.44
C ARG A 48 0.80 5.30 4.95
N TYR A 49 2.10 5.55 5.04
CA TYR A 49 3.07 4.57 5.54
C TYR A 49 2.77 4.16 6.99
N ILE A 50 2.40 5.11 7.85
CA ILE A 50 2.05 4.83 9.26
C ILE A 50 0.55 4.60 9.49
N GLY A 51 -0.26 4.59 8.43
CA GLY A 51 -1.69 4.28 8.51
C GLY A 51 -2.58 5.42 9.04
N ILE A 52 -2.17 6.69 8.91
CA ILE A 52 -3.05 7.82 9.17
C ILE A 52 -4.20 7.79 8.15
N VAL A 53 -5.43 7.76 8.67
CA VAL A 53 -6.65 7.77 7.86
C VAL A 53 -7.64 8.73 8.49
N ASN A 54 -8.18 9.63 7.66
CA ASN A 54 -9.30 10.48 8.00
C ASN A 54 -10.52 9.99 7.21
N TYR A 55 -11.56 9.55 7.91
CA TYR A 55 -12.74 8.98 7.29
C TYR A 55 -13.69 10.06 6.78
N ASP A 56 -14.06 9.98 5.51
CA ASP A 56 -15.32 10.51 5.02
C ASP A 56 -16.45 9.63 5.61
N ILE A 57 -17.23 10.20 6.54
CA ILE A 57 -18.25 9.48 7.31
C ILE A 57 -19.38 9.00 6.41
N GLU A 58 -19.84 9.81 5.45
CA GLU A 58 -20.91 9.42 4.53
C GLU A 58 -20.46 8.26 3.64
N LYS A 59 -19.25 8.35 3.11
CA LYS A 59 -18.66 7.29 2.30
C LYS A 59 -18.43 6.02 3.11
N ALA A 60 -17.91 6.14 4.33
CA ALA A 60 -17.70 5.03 5.25
C ALA A 60 -19.01 4.32 5.58
N ALA A 61 -20.07 5.08 5.91
CA ALA A 61 -21.38 4.54 6.21
C ALA A 61 -21.98 3.83 4.99
N LYS A 62 -21.94 4.48 3.80
CA LYS A 62 -22.43 3.89 2.55
C LYS A 62 -21.71 2.58 2.21
N LYS A 63 -20.37 2.56 2.32
CA LYS A 63 -19.57 1.37 2.00
C LYS A 63 -19.76 0.25 3.02
N SER A 64 -20.05 0.59 4.28
CA SER A 64 -20.35 -0.36 5.35
C SER A 64 -21.83 -0.78 5.40
N SER A 65 -22.69 -0.14 4.57
CA SER A 65 -24.14 -0.33 4.59
C SER A 65 -24.79 0.03 5.93
N VAL A 66 -24.31 1.12 6.53
CA VAL A 66 -24.87 1.74 7.72
C VAL A 66 -25.74 2.92 7.29
N LYS A 67 -26.97 2.98 7.79
CA LYS A 67 -27.90 4.09 7.48
C LYS A 67 -27.72 5.18 8.52
N LEU A 68 -27.18 6.34 8.14
CA LEU A 68 -26.88 7.43 9.07
C LEU A 68 -28.11 7.99 9.83
N SER A 69 -29.31 7.76 9.31
CA SER A 69 -30.55 8.17 9.99
C SER A 69 -30.99 7.24 11.11
N SER A 70 -30.37 6.06 11.29
CA SER A 70 -30.69 5.14 12.40
C SER A 70 -29.88 5.49 13.65
N THR A 71 -30.30 4.99 14.81
CA THR A 71 -29.55 5.13 16.06
C THR A 71 -28.12 4.58 15.93
N GLU A 72 -27.97 3.38 15.36
CA GLU A 72 -26.67 2.78 15.02
C GLU A 72 -25.83 3.70 14.12
N GLY A 73 -26.45 4.29 13.09
CA GLY A 73 -25.76 5.19 12.16
C GLY A 73 -25.32 6.50 12.78
N GLN A 74 -26.09 7.05 13.72
CA GLN A 74 -25.71 8.24 14.49
C GLN A 74 -24.53 7.94 15.41
N GLU A 75 -24.52 6.78 16.08
CA GLU A 75 -23.38 6.36 16.89
C GLU A 75 -22.14 6.10 16.03
N PHE A 76 -22.30 5.43 14.88
CA PHE A 76 -21.22 5.22 13.92
C PHE A 76 -20.58 6.54 13.49
N SER A 77 -21.40 7.54 13.17
CA SER A 77 -20.95 8.89 12.84
C SER A 77 -20.18 9.55 13.99
N ARG A 78 -20.68 9.43 15.22
CA ARG A 78 -20.04 10.00 16.42
C ARG A 78 -18.67 9.35 16.67
N VAL A 79 -18.58 8.02 16.58
CA VAL A 79 -17.33 7.26 16.76
C VAL A 79 -16.29 7.69 15.73
N LEU A 80 -16.65 7.77 14.45
CA LEU A 80 -15.72 8.22 13.40
C LEU A 80 -15.34 9.70 13.53
N THR A 81 -16.26 10.55 13.97
CA THR A 81 -15.96 11.97 14.22
C THR A 81 -14.91 12.12 15.32
N LYS A 82 -15.07 11.39 16.43
CA LYS A 82 -14.08 11.37 17.52
C LYS A 82 -12.73 10.86 17.01
N TYR A 83 -12.71 9.69 16.38
CA TYR A 83 -11.47 9.12 15.85
C TYR A 83 -10.77 10.08 14.87
N ASN A 84 -11.48 10.68 13.92
CA ASN A 84 -10.90 11.64 12.98
C ASN A 84 -10.28 12.85 13.68
N LYS A 85 -10.91 13.34 14.76
CA LYS A 85 -10.37 14.43 15.57
C LYS A 85 -9.08 13.99 16.26
N ASP A 86 -9.08 12.84 16.91
CA ASP A 86 -7.93 12.31 17.65
C ASP A 86 -6.74 12.08 16.71
N ILE A 87 -6.98 11.47 15.54
CA ILE A 87 -5.96 11.31 14.49
C ILE A 87 -5.44 12.65 13.99
N LYS A 88 -6.31 13.64 13.77
CA LYS A 88 -5.89 14.98 13.33
C LYS A 88 -5.01 15.66 14.37
N ASP A 89 -5.35 15.53 15.65
CA ASP A 89 -4.55 16.09 16.74
C ASP A 89 -3.18 15.39 16.86
N ILE A 90 -3.13 14.05 16.76
CA ILE A 90 -1.88 13.28 16.70
C ILE A 90 -1.02 13.75 15.52
N THR A 91 -1.58 13.86 14.32
CA THR A 91 -0.86 14.31 13.12
C THR A 91 -0.33 15.73 13.28
N ARG A 92 -1.13 16.64 13.87
CA ARG A 92 -0.70 18.03 14.10
C ARG A 92 0.48 18.09 15.07
N ILE A 93 0.41 17.37 16.19
CA ILE A 93 1.47 17.33 17.19
C ILE A 93 2.78 16.80 16.58
N ASN A 94 2.68 15.83 15.68
CA ASN A 94 3.84 15.15 15.08
C ASN A 94 4.25 15.70 13.71
N THR A 95 3.68 16.84 13.28
CA THR A 95 3.89 17.38 11.92
C THR A 95 5.38 17.58 11.59
N PHE A 96 6.18 18.03 12.55
CA PHE A 96 7.62 18.20 12.34
C PHE A 96 8.32 16.89 11.97
N VAL A 97 8.13 15.84 12.79
CA VAL A 97 8.74 14.52 12.59
C VAL A 97 8.27 13.89 11.27
N LEU A 98 6.98 14.04 10.93
CA LEU A 98 6.42 13.53 9.68
C LEU A 98 7.06 14.20 8.46
N ARG A 99 7.18 15.53 8.49
CA ARG A 99 7.80 16.31 7.41
C ARG A 99 9.29 16.02 7.26
N SER A 100 10.05 16.05 8.35
CA SER A 100 11.49 15.79 8.30
C SER A 100 11.80 14.36 7.83
N THR A 101 10.96 13.40 8.20
CA THR A 101 11.09 12.01 7.74
C THR A 101 10.73 11.90 6.25
N LYS A 102 9.69 12.61 5.78
CA LYS A 102 9.35 12.69 4.36
C LYS A 102 10.53 13.24 3.54
N ASP A 103 11.04 14.39 3.94
CA ASP A 103 12.14 15.06 3.25
C ASP A 103 13.40 14.19 3.21
N MET A 104 13.71 13.47 4.29
CA MET A 104 14.83 12.53 4.34
C MET A 104 14.71 11.43 3.28
N VAL A 105 13.53 10.79 3.18
CA VAL A 105 13.29 9.70 2.24
C VAL A 105 13.30 10.20 0.80
N GLU A 106 12.66 11.34 0.53
CA GLU A 106 12.62 11.92 -0.82
C GLU A 106 13.99 12.41 -1.28
N ASN A 107 14.78 13.02 -0.40
CA ASN A 107 16.14 13.43 -0.73
C ASN A 107 17.02 12.21 -1.03
N TYR A 108 16.87 11.13 -0.27
CA TYR A 108 17.53 9.87 -0.56
C TYR A 108 17.12 9.32 -1.94
N GLN A 109 15.82 9.25 -2.24
CA GLN A 109 15.32 8.79 -3.53
C GLN A 109 15.84 9.64 -4.69
N LYS A 110 15.87 10.98 -4.53
CA LYS A 110 16.45 11.91 -5.52
C LYS A 110 17.93 11.64 -5.76
N THR A 111 18.71 11.35 -4.71
CA THR A 111 20.13 11.01 -4.83
C THR A 111 20.31 9.69 -5.59
N VAL A 112 19.54 8.66 -5.26
CA VAL A 112 19.58 7.37 -5.97
C VAL A 112 19.23 7.56 -7.46
N MET A 113 18.18 8.33 -7.76
CA MET A 113 17.79 8.62 -9.16
C MET A 113 18.87 9.35 -9.95
N LYS A 114 19.64 10.25 -9.30
CA LYS A 114 20.68 11.05 -9.96
C LYS A 114 22.00 10.30 -10.12
N THR A 115 22.37 9.49 -9.13
CA THR A 115 23.73 8.94 -9.00
C THR A 115 23.79 7.43 -9.13
N GLY A 116 22.66 6.72 -8.98
CA GLY A 116 22.61 5.27 -8.85
C GLY A 116 23.13 4.74 -7.50
N ASP A 117 23.62 5.60 -6.60
CA ASP A 117 24.17 5.17 -5.31
C ASP A 117 23.05 4.85 -4.31
N ASN A 118 22.92 3.57 -3.98
CA ASN A 118 21.94 3.03 -3.04
C ASN A 118 22.59 2.62 -1.70
N SER A 119 23.87 2.95 -1.45
CA SER A 119 24.63 2.50 -0.27
C SER A 119 24.00 2.94 1.06
N SER A 120 23.34 4.10 1.10
CA SER A 120 22.70 4.62 2.32
C SER A 120 21.31 4.06 2.60
N GLN A 121 20.78 3.14 1.77
CA GLN A 121 19.41 2.63 1.90
C GLN A 121 19.08 2.16 3.31
N LYS A 122 19.93 1.27 3.84
CA LYS A 122 19.70 0.65 5.16
C LYS A 122 19.60 1.71 6.25
N LYS A 123 20.52 2.67 6.24
CA LYS A 123 20.56 3.76 7.22
C LYS A 123 19.28 4.60 7.16
N VAL A 124 18.88 5.03 5.97
CA VAL A 124 17.68 5.86 5.77
C VAL A 124 16.42 5.11 6.22
N MET A 125 16.27 3.84 5.85
CA MET A 125 15.10 3.05 6.22
C MET A 125 15.04 2.75 7.72
N THR A 126 16.18 2.50 8.37
CA THR A 126 16.25 2.33 9.83
C THR A 126 15.85 3.62 10.55
N THR A 127 16.44 4.76 10.18
CA THR A 127 16.11 6.05 10.81
C THR A 127 14.66 6.44 10.58
N MET A 128 14.10 6.21 9.38
CA MET A 128 12.67 6.40 9.10
C MET A 128 11.82 5.56 10.07
N SER A 129 12.14 4.27 10.21
CA SER A 129 11.41 3.37 11.12
C SER A 129 11.48 3.83 12.57
N GLU A 130 12.65 4.22 13.05
CA GLU A 130 12.87 4.70 14.42
C GLU A 130 12.10 5.99 14.71
N ASN A 131 12.13 6.96 13.79
CA ASN A 131 11.41 8.22 13.92
C ASN A 131 9.88 8.02 13.97
N LEU A 132 9.38 7.10 13.16
CA LEU A 132 7.94 6.89 12.99
C LEU A 132 7.36 5.89 14.00
N LYS A 133 8.18 5.06 14.64
CA LYS A 133 7.74 4.02 15.58
C LYS A 133 6.86 4.58 16.71
N PRO A 134 7.23 5.64 17.44
CA PRO A 134 6.39 6.16 18.52
C PRO A 134 5.01 6.60 18.04
N ILE A 135 4.95 7.24 16.87
CA ILE A 135 3.69 7.70 16.26
C ILE A 135 2.85 6.49 15.83
N SER A 136 3.48 5.50 15.20
CA SER A 136 2.81 4.27 14.76
C SER A 136 2.20 3.50 15.92
N GLU A 137 2.88 3.41 17.07
CA GLU A 137 2.32 2.73 18.25
C GLU A 137 1.11 3.47 18.85
N ILE A 138 1.13 4.81 18.85
CA ILE A 138 -0.04 5.61 19.27
C ILE A 138 -1.21 5.36 18.31
N LEU A 139 -0.98 5.42 17.00
CA LEU A 139 -2.00 5.17 15.98
C LEU A 139 -2.58 3.75 16.10
N LYS A 140 -1.76 2.74 16.33
CA LYS A 140 -2.22 1.35 16.53
C LYS A 140 -3.15 1.22 17.74
N LYS A 141 -2.97 2.04 18.78
CA LYS A 141 -3.85 2.04 19.95
C LYS A 141 -5.23 2.60 19.58
N GLU A 142 -5.27 3.78 18.96
CA GLU A 142 -6.51 4.38 18.45
C GLU A 142 -7.25 3.44 17.49
N ASP A 143 -6.50 2.73 16.64
CA ASP A 143 -7.05 1.78 15.67
C ASP A 143 -7.71 0.57 16.34
N ARG A 144 -7.08 0.02 17.39
CA ARG A 144 -7.63 -1.10 18.15
C ARG A 144 -8.90 -0.68 18.89
N GLU A 145 -8.92 0.52 19.46
CA GLU A 145 -10.10 1.07 20.13
C GLU A 145 -11.24 1.32 19.14
N LEU A 146 -10.93 1.87 17.96
CA LEU A 146 -11.91 2.05 16.89
C LEU A 146 -12.49 0.72 16.43
N ASP A 147 -11.64 -0.26 16.11
CA ASP A 147 -12.08 -1.55 15.59
C ASP A 147 -12.98 -2.28 16.58
N LYS A 148 -12.57 -2.32 17.86
CA LYS A 148 -13.37 -2.90 18.94
C LYS A 148 -14.75 -2.24 19.06
N THR A 149 -14.80 -0.91 19.02
CA THR A 149 -16.04 -0.16 19.13
C THR A 149 -16.96 -0.41 17.93
N ILE A 150 -16.41 -0.39 16.72
CA ILE A 150 -17.19 -0.61 15.49
C ILE A 150 -17.66 -2.07 15.37
N LYS A 151 -16.84 -3.04 15.79
CA LYS A 151 -17.21 -4.47 15.81
C LYS A 151 -18.36 -4.75 16.78
N ALA A 152 -18.42 -4.05 17.91
CA ALA A 152 -19.52 -4.16 18.86
C ALA A 152 -20.80 -3.44 18.36
N LEU A 153 -20.64 -2.34 17.62
CA LEU A 153 -21.75 -1.54 17.11
C LEU A 153 -22.44 -2.17 15.89
N LEU A 154 -21.68 -2.79 14.98
CA LEU A 154 -22.18 -3.24 13.68
C LEU A 154 -22.56 -4.72 13.68
N SER A 155 -23.56 -5.08 12.88
CA SER A 155 -23.81 -6.49 12.53
C SER A 155 -22.60 -7.11 11.81
N GLU A 156 -22.45 -8.43 11.89
CA GLU A 156 -21.34 -9.15 11.24
C GLU A 156 -21.21 -8.82 9.74
N LYS A 157 -22.35 -8.68 9.03
CA LYS A 157 -22.38 -8.34 7.61
C LYS A 157 -21.90 -6.91 7.34
N GLN A 158 -22.28 -5.95 8.17
CA GLN A 158 -21.82 -4.56 8.06
C GLN A 158 -20.34 -4.45 8.45
N TYR A 159 -19.92 -5.14 9.51
CA TYR A 159 -18.53 -5.18 9.95
C TYR A 159 -17.59 -5.77 8.87
N LYS A 160 -17.99 -6.88 8.22
CA LYS A 160 -17.23 -7.42 7.07
C LYS A 160 -17.06 -6.39 5.94
N LYS A 161 -18.10 -5.58 5.67
CA LYS A 161 -18.03 -4.50 4.67
C LYS A 161 -17.15 -3.35 5.13
N TRP A 162 -17.20 -2.97 6.41
CA TRP A 162 -16.31 -2.01 7.04
C TRP A 162 -14.85 -2.41 6.90
N ILE A 163 -14.49 -3.65 7.23
CA ILE A 163 -13.13 -4.17 7.06
C ILE A 163 -12.70 -4.16 5.59
N LYS A 164 -13.59 -4.55 4.67
CA LYS A 164 -13.33 -4.49 3.22
C LYS A 164 -13.09 -3.06 2.73
N TYR A 165 -13.82 -2.09 3.27
CA TYR A 165 -13.62 -0.66 2.95
C TYR A 165 -12.25 -0.17 3.46
N ASN A 166 -11.90 -0.50 4.71
CA ASN A 166 -10.63 -0.11 5.32
C ASN A 166 -9.40 -0.59 4.55
N ARG A 167 -9.42 -1.85 4.08
CA ARG A 167 -8.35 -2.39 3.23
C ARG A 167 -8.14 -1.59 1.94
N LYS A 168 -9.22 -1.01 1.38
CA LYS A 168 -9.12 -0.19 0.15
C LYS A 168 -8.50 1.18 0.38
N ILE A 169 -8.54 1.68 1.61
CA ILE A 169 -7.90 2.93 2.02
C ILE A 169 -6.61 2.68 2.81
N TYR A 170 -6.01 1.49 2.64
CA TYR A 170 -4.75 1.08 3.24
C TYR A 170 -4.75 1.04 4.77
N LYS A 171 -5.93 0.90 5.38
CA LYS A 171 -6.10 0.69 6.81
C LYS A 171 -6.27 -0.80 7.10
N VAL A 172 -5.37 -1.34 7.93
CA VAL A 172 -5.44 -2.71 8.41
C VAL A 172 -5.43 -2.66 9.93
N PHE A 173 -6.51 -3.12 10.55
CA PHE A 173 -6.59 -3.21 11.99
C PHE A 173 -5.68 -4.35 12.50
N PRO A 174 -4.91 -4.13 13.58
CA PRO A 174 -4.15 -5.19 14.22
C PRO A 174 -5.09 -6.34 14.60
N LYS A 175 -4.62 -7.57 14.47
CA LYS A 175 -5.35 -8.69 15.07
C LYS A 175 -5.36 -8.51 16.58
N GLU A 176 -6.46 -8.88 17.23
CA GLU A 176 -6.46 -9.08 18.68
C GLU A 176 -5.34 -10.10 18.98
N GLU A 177 -4.38 -9.70 19.81
CA GLU A 177 -3.40 -10.65 20.36
C GLU A 177 -4.19 -11.55 21.32
N GLU A 178 -4.23 -12.85 21.03
CA GLU A 178 -4.85 -13.88 21.89
C GLU A 178 -4.07 -14.06 23.20
#